data_AF-A0A7Y3Q3B0-F1
#
_entry.id   AF-A0A7Y3Q3B0-F1
#
_cell.length_a   1.000
_cell.length_b   1.000
_cell.length_c   1.000
_cell.angle_alpha   90.00
_cell.angle_beta   90.00
_cell.angle_gamma   90.00
#
_symmetry.space_group_name_H-M   'P 1'
#
loop_
_entity.id
_entity.type
_entity.pdbx_description
1 polymer ?
#
loop_
_entity_poly.entity_id
_entity_poly.type
_entity_poly.pdbx_seq_one_letter_code
_entity_poly.pdbx_strand_id
1 'polypeptide(L)'
;MKYDGLSPPDAIRSLFSVELSEHKSFKDLVYPLVRSKGFLIVHKESMGIGSDKHHLFIARESLNKFHNAVLLQGFFADSKRVKAIFTDSYKRMEAAEFLNVTLVGRQSIIGVGIHSEKLDQFINIMKSDASLSETLLPNPFHELPQLSIGNVTSVMQTLLAQSAILTNGETMMLYYLNGDLQKAYEAASSLQTEHPVLSKYQSLITQKYLEANEFDNLLDDLLN
;
A
#
# COMPACT_ATOMS: atom_id res chain seq x y z
N MET A 1 -30.92 9.88 15.87
CA MET A 1 -29.67 10.67 15.86
C MET A 1 -29.05 10.50 14.49
N LYS A 2 -28.82 11.59 13.75
CA LYS A 2 -28.05 11.52 12.49
C LYS A 2 -26.60 11.23 12.91
N TYR A 3 -26.04 10.11 12.47
CA TYR A 3 -24.64 9.79 12.76
C TYR A 3 -23.75 10.88 12.17
N ASP A 4 -22.82 11.39 12.96
CA ASP A 4 -21.84 12.39 12.52
C ASP A 4 -20.69 11.70 11.76
N GLY A 5 -21.02 11.16 10.59
CA GLY A 5 -20.11 10.42 9.74
C GLY A 5 -20.49 10.52 8.28
N LEU A 6 -19.56 10.21 7.38
CA LEU A 6 -19.75 10.28 5.94
C LEU A 6 -19.93 8.89 5.35
N SER A 7 -20.83 8.75 4.37
CA SER A 7 -20.86 7.53 3.57
C SER A 7 -19.53 7.37 2.79
N PRO A 8 -19.10 6.17 2.39
CA PRO A 8 -17.86 6.02 1.63
C PRO A 8 -17.80 6.88 0.35
N PRO A 9 -18.87 6.99 -0.47
CA PRO A 9 -18.90 7.94 -1.59
C PRO A 9 -18.70 9.40 -1.16
N ASP A 10 -19.41 9.85 -0.11
CA ASP A 10 -19.29 11.24 0.36
C ASP A 10 -17.91 11.54 0.94
N ALA A 11 -17.30 10.56 1.63
CA ALA A 11 -15.95 10.66 2.16
C ALA A 11 -14.92 10.77 1.03
N ILE A 12 -15.02 9.95 -0.02
CA ILE A 12 -14.13 10.02 -1.19
C ILE A 12 -14.30 11.36 -1.92
N ARG A 13 -15.53 11.82 -2.13
CA ARG A 13 -15.81 13.12 -2.75
C ARG A 13 -15.20 14.26 -1.92
N SER A 14 -15.42 14.25 -0.61
CA SER A 14 -14.90 15.28 0.30
C SER A 14 -13.37 15.31 0.36
N LEU A 15 -12.73 14.14 0.43
CA LEU A 15 -11.28 14.03 0.66
C LEU A 15 -10.45 14.14 -0.64
N PHE A 16 -11.00 13.73 -1.78
CA PHE A 16 -10.27 13.61 -3.04
C PHE A 16 -10.95 14.30 -4.23
N SER A 17 -12.14 14.87 -4.06
CA SER A 17 -12.94 15.46 -5.15
C SER A 17 -13.26 14.47 -6.28
N VAL A 18 -13.56 13.22 -5.92
CA VAL A 18 -13.80 12.11 -6.84
C VAL A 18 -15.20 11.52 -6.65
N GLU A 19 -15.88 11.24 -7.76
CA GLU A 19 -17.19 10.57 -7.76
C GLU A 19 -17.05 9.05 -7.74
N LEU A 20 -17.05 8.44 -6.54
CA LEU A 20 -16.82 7.00 -6.39
C LEU A 20 -17.81 6.11 -7.18
N SER A 21 -19.03 6.61 -7.47
CA SER A 21 -20.02 5.90 -8.28
C SER A 21 -19.60 5.68 -9.74
N GLU A 22 -18.72 6.52 -10.26
CA GLU A 22 -18.26 6.47 -11.65
C GLU A 22 -17.09 5.48 -11.84
N HIS A 23 -16.47 5.03 -10.75
CA HIS A 23 -15.25 4.23 -10.77
C HIS A 23 -15.42 2.90 -10.02
N LYS A 24 -15.92 1.86 -10.72
CA LYS A 24 -16.17 0.54 -10.12
C LYS A 24 -14.91 -0.10 -9.52
N SER A 25 -13.78 -0.09 -10.23
CA SER A 25 -12.51 -0.65 -9.74
C SER A 25 -12.06 0.02 -8.45
N PHE A 26 -12.14 1.36 -8.39
CA PHE A 26 -11.79 2.10 -7.19
C PHE A 26 -12.74 1.80 -6.03
N LYS A 27 -14.04 1.68 -6.32
CA LYS A 27 -15.04 1.23 -5.34
C LYS A 27 -14.69 -0.13 -4.73
N ASP A 28 -14.26 -1.08 -5.55
CA ASP A 28 -13.89 -2.43 -5.11
C ASP A 28 -12.62 -2.44 -4.24
N LEU A 29 -11.76 -1.41 -4.31
CA LEU A 29 -10.62 -1.21 -3.41
C LEU A 29 -11.01 -0.53 -2.10
N VAL A 30 -11.89 0.46 -2.15
CA VAL A 30 -12.27 1.30 -1.01
C VAL A 30 -13.16 0.54 -0.01
N TYR A 31 -14.18 -0.17 -0.48
CA TYR A 31 -15.15 -0.83 0.40
C TYR A 31 -14.55 -1.92 1.31
N PRO A 32 -13.56 -2.73 0.89
CA PRO A 32 -12.84 -3.63 1.79
C PRO A 32 -12.20 -2.93 3.00
N LEU A 33 -11.68 -1.70 2.85
CA LEU A 33 -11.15 -0.94 3.99
C LEU A 33 -12.25 -0.61 4.99
N VAL A 34 -13.38 -0.10 4.50
CA VAL A 34 -14.54 0.29 5.33
C VAL A 34 -15.16 -0.92 6.02
N ARG A 35 -15.20 -2.08 5.36
CA ARG A 35 -15.78 -3.31 5.92
C ARG A 35 -14.82 -4.05 6.83
N SER A 36 -13.53 -3.72 6.83
CA SER A 36 -12.53 -4.40 7.66
C SER A 36 -12.78 -4.09 9.14
N LYS A 37 -13.18 -5.13 9.89
CA LYS A 37 -13.46 -5.03 11.32
C LYS A 37 -12.27 -4.43 12.08
N GLY A 38 -12.54 -3.42 12.91
CA GLY A 38 -11.53 -2.77 13.76
C GLY A 38 -10.52 -1.89 13.02
N PHE A 39 -10.60 -1.75 11.70
CA PHE A 39 -9.71 -0.87 10.96
C PHE A 39 -10.19 0.58 11.00
N LEU A 40 -11.45 0.82 10.63
CA LEU A 40 -12.11 2.13 10.74
C LEU A 40 -13.27 2.02 11.73
N ILE A 41 -13.63 3.15 12.33
CA ILE A 41 -14.85 3.30 13.13
C ILE A 41 -15.99 3.58 12.16
N VAL A 42 -16.89 2.60 12.02
CA VAL A 42 -17.97 2.61 11.03
C VAL A 42 -19.30 2.31 11.71
N HIS A 43 -20.25 3.21 11.54
CA HIS A 43 -21.62 3.03 11.97
C HIS A 43 -22.45 2.38 10.87
N LYS A 44 -23.34 1.46 11.26
CA LYS A 44 -24.25 0.77 10.37
C LYS A 44 -25.67 1.23 10.64
N GLU A 45 -26.36 1.70 9.61
CA GLU A 45 -27.78 2.04 9.68
C GLU A 45 -28.56 1.06 8.82
N SER A 46 -29.63 0.46 9.37
CA SER A 46 -30.46 -0.48 8.61
C SER A 46 -31.16 0.23 7.46
N MET A 47 -31.16 -0.39 6.27
CA MET A 47 -31.89 0.15 5.11
C MET A 47 -33.42 -0.07 5.18
N GLY A 48 -33.91 -0.68 6.26
CA GLY A 48 -35.33 -0.93 6.48
C GLY A 48 -35.57 -1.89 7.64
N ILE A 49 -36.82 -2.07 8.02
CA ILE A 49 -37.21 -3.05 9.04
C ILE A 49 -37.01 -4.45 8.45
N GLY A 50 -36.17 -5.28 9.08
CA GLY A 50 -35.89 -6.65 8.63
C GLY A 50 -34.90 -6.79 7.46
N SER A 51 -34.18 -5.73 7.08
CA SER A 51 -33.14 -5.83 6.06
C SER A 51 -31.79 -6.20 6.66
N ASP A 52 -31.11 -7.20 6.10
CA ASP A 52 -29.70 -7.51 6.40
C ASP A 52 -28.73 -6.50 5.75
N LYS A 53 -29.24 -5.58 4.93
CA LYS A 53 -28.43 -4.57 4.26
C LYS A 53 -28.37 -3.30 5.09
N HIS A 54 -27.16 -2.76 5.20
CA HIS A 54 -26.88 -1.55 5.97
C HIS A 54 -26.22 -0.48 5.13
N HIS A 55 -26.60 0.78 5.37
CA HIS A 55 -25.78 1.93 5.04
C HIS A 55 -24.58 1.96 5.97
N LEU A 56 -23.40 2.28 5.42
CA LEU A 56 -22.15 2.40 6.16
C LEU A 56 -21.79 3.88 6.26
N PHE A 57 -21.44 4.34 7.46
CA PHE A 57 -20.99 5.69 7.71
C PHE A 57 -19.66 5.66 8.46
N ILE A 58 -18.61 6.23 7.86
CA ILE A 58 -17.29 6.37 8.45
C ILE A 58 -17.35 7.52 9.45
N ALA A 59 -17.01 7.26 10.71
CA ALA A 59 -16.98 8.29 11.75
C ALA A 59 -15.93 9.37 11.41
N ARG A 60 -16.18 10.63 11.79
CA ARG A 60 -15.25 11.75 11.51
C ARG A 60 -13.82 11.49 11.98
N GLU A 61 -13.66 10.94 13.17
CA GLU A 61 -12.36 10.58 13.76
C GLU A 61 -11.59 9.53 12.94
N SER A 62 -12.27 8.76 12.09
CA SER A 62 -11.63 7.81 11.17
C SER A 62 -11.32 8.37 9.78
N LEU A 63 -11.62 9.65 9.50
CA LEU A 63 -11.43 10.22 8.16
C LEU A 63 -9.95 10.39 7.79
N ASN A 64 -9.07 10.77 8.73
CA ASN A 64 -7.62 10.84 8.46
C ASN A 64 -7.06 9.44 8.15
N LYS A 65 -7.43 8.46 8.97
CA LYS A 65 -7.07 7.05 8.74
C LYS A 65 -7.57 6.54 7.38
N PHE A 66 -8.81 6.88 7.02
CA PHE A 66 -9.39 6.52 5.74
C PHE A 66 -8.66 7.19 4.56
N HIS A 67 -8.39 8.51 4.65
CA HIS A 67 -7.61 9.26 3.66
C HIS A 67 -6.25 8.59 3.43
N ASN A 68 -5.51 8.35 4.51
CA ASN A 68 -4.18 7.76 4.47
C ASN A 68 -4.21 6.34 3.88
N ALA A 69 -5.22 5.55 4.21
CA ALA A 69 -5.38 4.20 3.67
C ALA A 69 -5.64 4.23 2.16
N VAL A 70 -6.43 5.19 1.67
CA VAL A 70 -6.67 5.37 0.23
C VAL A 70 -5.38 5.79 -0.50
N LEU A 71 -4.59 6.70 0.06
CA LEU A 71 -3.28 7.04 -0.52
C LEU A 71 -2.34 5.84 -0.57
N LEU A 72 -2.25 5.09 0.53
CA LEU A 72 -1.43 3.87 0.60
C LEU A 72 -1.91 2.81 -0.38
N GLN A 73 -3.21 2.68 -0.64
CA GLN A 73 -3.74 1.82 -1.70
C GLN A 73 -3.26 2.21 -3.10
N GLY A 74 -3.04 3.51 -3.33
CA GLY A 74 -2.47 4.01 -4.59
C GLY A 74 -1.08 3.47 -4.85
N PHE A 75 -0.30 3.21 -3.80
CA PHE A 75 1.00 2.53 -3.91
C PHE A 75 0.87 1.00 -3.87
N PHE A 76 0.08 0.49 -2.92
CA PHE A 76 -0.02 -0.92 -2.57
C PHE A 76 -1.48 -1.40 -2.65
N ALA A 77 -1.86 -2.10 -3.71
CA ALA A 77 -3.23 -2.57 -3.90
C ALA A 77 -3.74 -3.51 -2.79
N ASP A 78 -2.85 -4.24 -2.10
CA ASP A 78 -3.23 -5.19 -1.06
C ASP A 78 -3.67 -4.51 0.24
N SER A 79 -4.96 -4.62 0.56
CA SER A 79 -5.54 -4.12 1.81
C SER A 79 -4.92 -4.72 3.08
N LYS A 80 -4.39 -5.95 3.06
CA LYS A 80 -3.72 -6.54 4.22
C LYS A 80 -2.41 -5.80 4.51
N ARG A 81 -1.60 -5.58 3.48
CA ARG A 81 -0.40 -4.73 3.56
C ARG A 81 -0.72 -3.32 4.02
N VAL A 82 -1.71 -2.67 3.42
CA VAL A 82 -2.11 -1.32 3.82
C VAL A 82 -2.43 -1.30 5.31
N LYS A 83 -3.20 -2.25 5.83
CA LYS A 83 -3.49 -2.33 7.27
C LYS A 83 -2.24 -2.58 8.11
N ALA A 84 -1.35 -3.46 7.68
CA ALA A 84 -0.10 -3.75 8.38
C ALA A 84 0.76 -2.49 8.53
N ILE A 85 0.81 -1.61 7.52
CA ILE A 85 1.54 -0.33 7.58
C ILE A 85 1.04 0.58 8.72
N PHE A 86 -0.23 0.49 9.13
CA PHE A 86 -0.75 1.29 10.26
C PHE A 86 -0.34 0.73 11.62
N THR A 87 -0.04 -0.56 11.72
CA THR A 87 0.06 -1.27 13.02
C THR A 87 1.44 -1.86 13.28
N ASP A 88 2.23 -2.08 12.24
CA ASP A 88 3.56 -2.70 12.30
C ASP A 88 4.59 -1.71 11.78
N SER A 89 5.44 -1.21 12.69
CA SER A 89 6.47 -0.22 12.40
C SER A 89 7.52 -0.74 11.43
N TYR A 90 7.82 -2.03 11.46
CA TYR A 90 8.76 -2.66 10.53
C TYR A 90 8.15 -2.69 9.13
N LYS A 91 6.90 -3.11 8.97
CA LYS A 91 6.18 -3.09 7.68
C LYS A 91 6.00 -1.68 7.11
N ARG A 92 5.76 -0.71 7.99
CA ARG A 92 5.71 0.71 7.63
C ARG A 92 7.05 1.22 7.12
N MET A 93 8.15 0.88 7.79
CA MET A 93 9.50 1.24 7.37
C MET A 93 9.86 0.57 6.03
N GLU A 94 9.54 -0.72 5.85
CA GLU A 94 9.75 -1.43 4.58
C GLU A 94 9.04 -0.72 3.41
N ALA A 95 7.78 -0.32 3.61
CA ALA A 95 7.04 0.44 2.63
C ALA A 95 7.68 1.81 2.34
N ALA A 96 8.12 2.53 3.36
CA ALA A 96 8.74 3.85 3.20
C ALA A 96 10.08 3.79 2.46
N GLU A 97 10.93 2.82 2.80
CA GLU A 97 12.22 2.59 2.14
C GLU A 97 12.03 2.22 0.66
N PHE A 98 11.02 1.40 0.34
CA PHE A 98 10.67 1.09 -1.03
C PHE A 98 10.25 2.31 -1.84
N LEU A 99 9.33 3.12 -1.32
CA LEU A 99 8.91 4.34 -2.00
C LEU A 99 10.10 5.30 -2.20
N ASN A 100 10.99 5.36 -1.22
CA ASN A 100 12.20 6.18 -1.31
C ASN A 100 13.13 5.72 -2.42
N VAL A 101 13.38 4.41 -2.54
CA VAL A 101 14.26 3.85 -3.57
C VAL A 101 13.63 3.94 -4.95
N THR A 102 12.32 3.70 -5.05
CA THR A 102 11.66 3.52 -6.35
C THR A 102 11.02 4.79 -6.90
N LEU A 103 10.75 5.81 -6.08
CA LEU A 103 9.95 6.96 -6.54
C LEU A 103 10.66 8.31 -6.36
N VAL A 104 11.59 8.45 -5.40
CA VAL A 104 12.30 9.71 -5.20
C VAL A 104 13.13 10.03 -6.45
N GLY A 105 13.08 11.30 -6.88
CA GLY A 105 13.72 11.77 -8.11
C GLY A 105 12.89 11.53 -9.38
N ARG A 106 11.77 10.79 -9.31
CA ARG A 106 10.84 10.62 -10.44
C ARG A 106 9.76 11.69 -10.42
N GLN A 107 9.52 12.32 -11.57
CA GLN A 107 8.42 13.28 -11.76
C GLN A 107 7.10 12.59 -12.12
N SER A 108 7.18 11.37 -12.65
CA SER A 108 6.02 10.56 -12.99
C SER A 108 6.38 9.08 -12.95
N ILE A 109 5.39 8.24 -12.68
CA ILE A 109 5.51 6.79 -12.83
C ILE A 109 4.37 6.34 -13.73
N ILE A 110 4.72 5.93 -14.95
CA ILE A 110 3.81 5.27 -15.88
C ILE A 110 2.52 6.10 -16.09
N GLY A 111 2.72 7.36 -16.46
CA GLY A 111 1.63 8.30 -16.73
C GLY A 111 1.00 8.96 -15.48
N VAL A 112 1.30 8.48 -14.27
CA VAL A 112 0.86 9.16 -13.04
C VAL A 112 1.90 10.19 -12.61
N GLY A 113 1.52 11.46 -12.63
CA GLY A 113 2.36 12.55 -12.15
C GLY A 113 2.52 12.53 -10.62
N ILE A 114 3.74 12.79 -10.14
CA ILE A 114 4.09 12.82 -8.72
C ILE A 114 4.49 14.24 -8.30
N HIS A 115 3.95 14.71 -7.18
CA HIS A 115 4.41 15.90 -6.50
C HIS A 115 5.61 15.56 -5.61
N SER A 116 6.84 15.83 -6.08
CA SER A 116 8.07 15.41 -5.37
C SER A 116 8.12 15.88 -3.91
N GLU A 117 7.78 17.14 -3.63
CA GLU A 117 7.79 17.66 -2.25
C GLU A 117 6.81 16.93 -1.33
N LYS A 118 5.60 16.66 -1.83
CA LYS A 118 4.58 15.93 -1.07
C LYS A 118 4.96 14.46 -0.89
N LEU A 119 5.63 13.85 -1.88
CA LEU A 119 6.18 12.51 -1.75
C LEU A 119 7.26 12.45 -0.66
N ASP A 120 8.17 13.41 -0.63
CA ASP A 120 9.22 13.46 0.39
C ASP A 120 8.61 13.62 1.79
N GLN A 121 7.62 14.51 1.95
CA GLN A 121 6.89 14.67 3.20
C GLN A 121 6.12 13.39 3.59
N PHE A 122 5.47 12.74 2.63
CA PHE A 122 4.76 11.47 2.83
C PHE A 122 5.72 10.40 3.36
N ILE A 123 6.88 10.23 2.72
CA ILE A 123 7.90 9.25 3.10
C ILE A 123 8.48 9.58 4.48
N ASN A 124 8.73 10.86 4.78
CA ASN A 124 9.26 11.27 6.07
C ASN A 124 8.27 10.98 7.22
N ILE A 125 6.98 11.26 7.02
CA ILE A 125 5.95 10.87 8.00
C ILE A 125 5.93 9.35 8.13
N MET A 126 5.96 8.61 7.03
CA MET A 126 6.00 7.15 7.04
C MET A 126 7.22 6.59 7.81
N LYS A 127 8.38 7.25 7.79
CA LYS A 127 9.57 6.82 8.56
C LYS A 127 9.54 7.24 10.04
N SER A 128 8.62 8.11 10.42
CA SER A 128 8.49 8.62 11.80
C SER A 128 7.58 7.77 12.68
N ASP A 129 7.57 8.07 13.98
CA ASP A 129 6.66 7.45 14.97
C ASP A 129 5.25 8.04 14.97
N ALA A 130 4.94 9.00 14.09
CA ALA A 130 3.64 9.65 14.03
C ALA A 130 2.51 8.63 13.77
N SER A 131 1.39 8.73 14.49
CA SER A 131 0.23 7.86 14.26
C SER A 131 -0.38 8.12 12.89
N LEU A 132 -0.36 7.12 12.00
CA LEU A 132 -1.01 7.22 10.68
C LEU A 132 -2.54 7.27 10.78
N SER A 133 -3.13 6.99 11.95
CA SER A 133 -4.57 7.13 12.14
C SER A 133 -4.97 8.58 12.40
N GLU A 134 -4.06 9.39 12.95
CA GLU A 134 -4.32 10.75 13.42
C GLU A 134 -3.66 11.80 12.53
N THR A 135 -2.43 11.54 12.08
CA THR A 135 -1.64 12.46 11.25
C THR A 135 -2.04 12.30 9.79
N LEU A 136 -2.53 13.37 9.16
CA LEU A 136 -2.89 13.35 7.75
C LEU A 136 -1.62 13.26 6.88
N LEU A 137 -1.59 12.27 5.97
CA LEU A 137 -0.52 12.15 4.99
C LEU A 137 -0.76 13.12 3.82
N PRO A 138 0.26 13.81 3.32
CA PRO A 138 0.13 14.65 2.14
C PRO A 138 -0.10 13.77 0.90
N ASN A 139 -1.05 14.12 0.03
CA ASN A 139 -1.28 13.40 -1.22
C ASN A 139 -0.13 13.64 -2.22
N PRO A 140 0.69 12.63 -2.56
CA PRO A 140 1.83 12.81 -3.45
C PRO A 140 1.45 12.72 -4.94
N PHE A 141 0.20 12.44 -5.26
CA PHE A 141 -0.25 12.23 -6.64
C PHE A 141 -0.96 13.46 -7.20
N HIS A 142 -0.72 13.76 -8.48
CA HIS A 142 -1.56 14.72 -9.21
C HIS A 142 -2.98 14.15 -9.44
N GLU A 143 -3.05 12.85 -9.74
CA GLU A 143 -4.28 12.08 -9.86
C GLU A 143 -4.06 10.71 -9.20
N LEU A 144 -5.07 10.19 -8.52
CA LEU A 144 -4.97 8.91 -7.81
C LEU A 144 -4.69 7.77 -8.80
N PRO A 145 -3.64 6.94 -8.58
CA PRO A 145 -3.32 5.78 -9.43
C PRO A 145 -4.51 4.85 -9.68
N GLN A 146 -5.40 4.72 -8.70
CA GLN A 146 -6.59 3.87 -8.76
C GLN A 146 -7.63 4.33 -9.79
N LEU A 147 -7.54 5.58 -10.26
CA LEU A 147 -8.43 6.18 -11.26
C LEU A 147 -7.83 6.12 -12.66
N SER A 148 -6.52 6.37 -12.76
CA SER A 148 -5.87 6.62 -14.04
C SER A 148 -5.30 5.36 -14.69
N ILE A 149 -4.95 4.32 -13.93
CA ILE A 149 -4.20 3.17 -14.44
C ILE A 149 -5.11 1.99 -14.85
N GLY A 150 -6.19 2.24 -15.61
CA GLY A 150 -6.98 1.17 -16.24
C GLY A 150 -7.33 -0.02 -15.31
N ASN A 151 -6.85 -1.23 -15.65
CA ASN A 151 -7.03 -2.47 -14.86
C ASN A 151 -6.03 -2.65 -13.70
N VAL A 152 -5.02 -1.78 -13.59
CA VAL A 152 -3.98 -1.84 -12.57
C VAL A 152 -4.34 -0.88 -11.45
N THR A 153 -4.31 -1.36 -10.22
CA THR A 153 -4.90 -0.64 -9.08
C THR A 153 -3.88 0.07 -8.20
N SER A 154 -2.58 -0.09 -8.48
CA SER A 154 -1.54 0.59 -7.71
C SER A 154 -0.22 0.75 -8.48
N VAL A 155 0.60 1.71 -8.02
CA VAL A 155 1.95 1.96 -8.54
C VAL A 155 2.78 0.67 -8.53
N MET A 156 2.75 -0.09 -7.44
CA MET A 156 3.51 -1.34 -7.32
C MET A 156 3.13 -2.38 -8.38
N GLN A 157 1.84 -2.59 -8.64
CA GLN A 157 1.40 -3.52 -9.69
C GLN A 157 1.83 -3.04 -11.07
N THR A 158 1.85 -1.73 -11.28
CA THR A 158 2.25 -1.13 -12.55
C THR A 158 3.75 -1.32 -12.79
N LEU A 159 4.56 -1.10 -11.75
CA LEU A 159 5.99 -1.39 -11.75
C LEU A 159 6.27 -2.87 -11.99
N LEU A 160 5.47 -3.79 -11.44
CA LEU A 160 5.60 -5.24 -11.68
C LEU A 160 5.32 -5.61 -13.14
N ALA A 161 4.27 -5.06 -13.73
CA ALA A 161 3.93 -5.28 -15.13
C ALA A 161 5.00 -4.73 -16.09
N GLN A 162 5.82 -3.78 -15.63
CA GLN A 162 6.86 -3.13 -16.40
C GLN A 162 8.23 -3.31 -15.74
N SER A 163 8.49 -4.42 -15.06
CA SER A 163 9.73 -4.59 -14.29
C SER A 163 11.01 -4.43 -15.13
N ALA A 164 10.94 -4.63 -16.44
CA ALA A 164 12.04 -4.42 -17.38
C ALA A 164 12.59 -2.98 -17.43
N ILE A 165 11.83 -1.95 -17.00
CA ILE A 165 12.31 -0.56 -16.96
C ILE A 165 12.99 -0.20 -15.63
N LEU A 166 13.01 -1.12 -14.67
CA LEU A 166 13.54 -0.89 -13.33
C LEU A 166 14.99 -1.30 -13.24
N THR A 167 15.72 -0.66 -12.33
CA THR A 167 17.05 -1.13 -11.97
C THR A 167 16.98 -2.48 -11.26
N ASN A 168 18.10 -3.22 -11.21
CA ASN A 168 18.15 -4.50 -10.49
C ASN A 168 17.78 -4.34 -9.00
N GLY A 169 18.19 -3.23 -8.37
CA GLY A 169 17.86 -2.94 -6.97
C GLY A 169 16.37 -2.67 -6.74
N GLU A 170 15.75 -1.90 -7.63
CA GLU A 170 14.31 -1.65 -7.60
C GLU A 170 13.51 -2.93 -7.86
N THR A 171 13.95 -3.75 -8.82
CA THR A 171 13.36 -5.05 -9.16
C THR A 171 13.42 -6.02 -7.99
N MET A 172 14.58 -6.11 -7.32
CA MET A 172 14.77 -6.91 -6.11
C MET A 172 13.79 -6.53 -5.02
N MET A 173 13.72 -5.24 -4.67
CA MET A 173 12.79 -4.77 -3.63
C MET A 173 11.32 -4.99 -4.02
N LEU A 174 11.00 -4.80 -5.29
CA LEU A 174 9.65 -4.98 -5.82
C LEU A 174 9.17 -6.43 -5.66
N TYR A 175 10.00 -7.42 -6.04
CA TYR A 175 9.65 -8.84 -5.86
C TYR A 175 9.56 -9.23 -4.39
N TYR A 176 10.51 -8.79 -3.56
CA TYR A 176 10.50 -9.08 -2.12
C TYR A 176 9.22 -8.55 -1.48
N LEU A 177 8.87 -7.31 -1.78
CA LEU A 177 7.65 -6.72 -1.26
C LEU A 177 6.40 -7.30 -1.90
N ASN A 178 6.44 -7.87 -3.10
CA ASN A 178 5.29 -8.59 -3.63
C ASN A 178 5.14 -10.01 -3.02
N GLY A 179 6.07 -10.44 -2.17
CA GLY A 179 6.08 -11.76 -1.56
C GLY A 179 6.70 -12.84 -2.45
N ASP A 180 7.33 -12.48 -3.56
CA ASP A 180 8.04 -13.40 -4.46
C ASP A 180 9.51 -13.50 -4.03
N LEU A 181 9.76 -14.27 -2.97
CA LEU A 181 11.10 -14.38 -2.36
C LEU A 181 12.14 -14.97 -3.33
N GLN A 182 11.74 -15.93 -4.17
CA GLN A 182 12.62 -16.54 -5.14
C GLN A 182 13.10 -15.52 -6.19
N LYS A 183 12.19 -14.80 -6.86
CA LYS A 183 12.60 -13.77 -7.83
C LYS A 183 13.36 -12.63 -7.16
N ALA A 184 13.03 -12.30 -5.91
CA ALA A 184 13.78 -11.32 -5.14
C ALA A 184 15.23 -11.79 -4.93
N TYR A 185 15.44 -13.06 -4.61
CA TYR A 185 16.77 -13.64 -4.42
C TYR A 185 17.59 -13.69 -5.72
N GLU A 186 16.98 -14.09 -6.83
CA GLU A 186 17.61 -14.07 -8.16
C GLU A 186 18.09 -12.65 -8.54
N ALA A 187 17.24 -11.64 -8.30
CA ALA A 187 17.60 -10.24 -8.50
C ALA A 187 18.67 -9.76 -7.51
N ALA A 188 18.63 -10.23 -6.26
CA ALA A 188 19.62 -9.89 -5.23
C ALA A 188 21.01 -10.46 -5.55
N SER A 189 21.09 -11.66 -6.12
CA SER A 189 22.35 -12.33 -6.46
C SER A 189 23.11 -11.66 -7.60
N SER A 190 22.40 -10.98 -8.48
CA SER A 190 22.97 -10.21 -9.60
C SER A 190 23.21 -8.72 -9.27
N LEU A 191 22.80 -8.27 -8.08
CA LEU A 191 22.90 -6.88 -7.68
C LEU A 191 24.30 -6.55 -7.13
N GLN A 192 24.97 -5.59 -7.76
CA GLN A 192 26.12 -4.90 -7.19
C GLN A 192 25.68 -3.49 -6.79
N THR A 193 25.72 -3.17 -5.51
CA THR A 193 25.22 -1.89 -4.99
C THR A 193 26.02 -1.40 -3.80
N GLU A 194 26.32 -0.10 -3.78
CA GLU A 194 26.85 0.61 -2.61
C GLU A 194 25.75 1.34 -1.84
N HIS A 195 24.52 1.39 -2.37
CA HIS A 195 23.41 2.06 -1.72
C HIS A 195 23.02 1.33 -0.42
N PRO A 196 23.08 1.97 0.77
CA PRO A 196 22.94 1.29 2.06
C PRO A 196 21.62 0.52 2.22
N VAL A 197 20.50 1.11 1.78
CA VAL A 197 19.18 0.46 1.83
C VAL A 197 19.14 -0.78 0.94
N LEU A 198 19.67 -0.71 -0.28
CA LEU A 198 19.67 -1.85 -1.20
C LEU A 198 20.56 -2.97 -0.69
N SER A 199 21.73 -2.63 -0.12
CA SER A 199 22.62 -3.61 0.50
C SER A 199 21.96 -4.31 1.69
N LYS A 200 21.29 -3.56 2.58
CA LYS A 200 20.48 -4.12 3.68
C LYS A 200 19.44 -5.13 3.17
N TYR A 201 18.65 -4.77 2.15
CA TYR A 201 17.64 -5.68 1.61
C TYR A 201 18.25 -6.86 0.88
N GLN A 202 19.36 -6.69 0.17
CA GLN A 202 20.09 -7.77 -0.48
C GLN A 202 20.51 -8.84 0.55
N SER A 203 21.10 -8.43 1.67
CA SER A 203 21.46 -9.34 2.77
C SER A 203 20.23 -10.00 3.39
N LEU A 204 19.18 -9.23 3.68
CA LEU A 204 17.95 -9.75 4.28
C LEU A 204 17.27 -10.80 3.40
N ILE A 205 17.15 -10.53 2.10
CA ILE A 205 16.51 -11.42 1.12
C ILE A 205 17.33 -12.71 0.99
N THR A 206 18.65 -12.58 0.87
CA THR A 206 19.57 -13.72 0.81
C THR A 206 19.41 -14.61 2.04
N GLN A 207 19.44 -14.02 3.24
CA GLN A 207 19.27 -14.77 4.48
C GLN A 207 17.92 -15.50 4.52
N LYS A 208 16.82 -14.80 4.26
CA LYS A 208 15.47 -15.40 4.30
C LYS A 208 15.29 -16.54 3.30
N TYR A 209 15.89 -16.41 2.12
CA TYR A 209 15.81 -17.45 1.10
C TYR A 209 16.61 -18.69 1.52
N LEU A 210 17.82 -18.52 2.06
CA LEU A 210 18.63 -19.62 2.56
C LEU A 210 17.95 -20.34 3.73
N GLU A 211 17.41 -19.61 4.70
CA GLU A 211 16.67 -20.17 5.84
C GLU A 211 15.46 -21.00 5.39
N ALA A 212 14.72 -20.52 4.37
CA ALA A 212 13.58 -21.25 3.82
C ALA A 212 14.02 -22.56 3.13
N ASN A 213 15.07 -22.51 2.31
CA ASN A 213 15.60 -23.69 1.64
C ASN A 213 16.20 -24.71 2.63
N GLU A 214 16.89 -24.24 3.68
CA GLU A 214 17.42 -25.12 4.73
C GLU A 214 16.30 -25.83 5.47
N PHE A 215 15.20 -25.13 5.78
CA PHE A 215 14.03 -25.71 6.42
C PHE A 215 13.38 -26.79 5.54
N ASP A 216 13.21 -26.52 4.24
CA ASP A 216 12.63 -27.49 3.29
C ASP A 216 13.52 -28.73 3.18
N ASN A 217 14.85 -28.57 3.08
CA ASN A 217 15.80 -29.69 3.06
C ASN A 217 15.72 -30.53 4.34
N LEU A 218 15.59 -29.91 5.51
CA LEU A 218 15.44 -30.63 6.78
C LEU A 218 14.12 -31.42 6.85
N LEU A 219 13.03 -30.91 6.29
CA LEU A 219 11.77 -31.63 6.21
C LEU A 219 11.88 -32.85 5.28
N ASP A 220 12.53 -32.69 4.13
CA ASP A 220 12.76 -33.78 3.19
C ASP A 220 13.65 -34.87 3.80
N ASP A 221 14.67 -34.51 4.59
CA ASP A 221 15.54 -35.45 5.31
C ASP A 221 14.81 -36.19 6.46
N LEU A 222 13.78 -35.59 7.07
CA LEU A 222 12.99 -36.20 8.15
C LEU A 222 11.82 -37.08 7.66
N LEU A 223 11.37 -36.86 6.42
CA LEU A 223 10.25 -37.58 5.80
C LEU A 223 10.69 -38.73 4.90
N ASN A 224 11.99 -38.84 4.60
CA ASN A 224 12.63 -39.96 3.91
C ASN A 224 13.28 -40.96 4.87
#